data_AF-A0A2T0MPL6-F1
#
_entry.id   AF-A0A2T0MPL6-F1
#
_cell.length_a   1.000
_cell.length_b   1.000
_cell.length_c   1.000
_cell.angle_alpha   90.00
_cell.angle_beta   90.00
_cell.angle_gamma   90.00
#
_symmetry.space_group_name_H-M   'P 1'
#
loop_
_entity.id
_entity.type
_entity.pdbx_description
1 polymer ?
#
loop_
_entity_poly.entity_id
_entity_poly.type
_entity_poly.pdbx_seq_one_letter_code
_entity_poly.pdbx_strand_id
1 'polypeptide(L)'
;MSVVLAVLGVVASIAGIVQTVVVIIERGERRRRESQTTASSGEGGGVGSQVAAPRRDAEAFDIEAPWNPDVVSSSWRSALAYLLGFVGGLIFRRDHRRRVRFHAVQSILIDIVAVVYLVISLVLVGVYTSIRYQGAAIPSDDVVMWTWTLSSLLGPPALHLLLTVLALTGRSPRIPLLWKVAASVTARPAPDAGPSSGRARPVSSPPPPRRSRSADPAQAFEPVWGRIGRHAGEAFRLRRGATFTYRLGENEIYPDRTTIGIHRSNFARAWDRRPLSGPGQLSKDIIGPSYVYAILTDPRIAADERGDGVSRPMATELVEERPYEPALHRGRRAAEGGCSWHGRTCEEPVVASVLTRDGGGETWHAVCRRALSALRGS
;
A
#
# COMPACT_ATOMS: atom_id res chain seq x y z
N MET A 1 -28.54 -31.60 -33.35
CA MET A 1 -29.02 -31.78 -31.95
C MET A 1 -27.92 -32.25 -30.99
N SER A 2 -27.08 -33.24 -31.34
CA SER A 2 -26.05 -33.77 -30.42
C SER A 2 -24.99 -32.76 -29.94
N VAL A 3 -24.53 -31.83 -30.79
CA VAL A 3 -23.54 -30.81 -30.38
C VAL A 3 -24.12 -29.84 -29.34
N VAL A 4 -25.38 -29.45 -29.50
CA VAL A 4 -26.07 -28.57 -28.54
C VAL A 4 -26.23 -29.27 -27.18
N LEU A 5 -26.58 -30.55 -27.18
CA LEU A 5 -26.68 -31.36 -25.96
C LEU A 5 -25.32 -31.54 -25.28
N ALA A 6 -24.24 -31.75 -26.05
CA ALA A 6 -22.89 -31.86 -25.52
C ALA A 6 -22.42 -30.53 -24.87
N VAL A 7 -22.66 -29.40 -25.53
CA VAL A 7 -22.33 -28.07 -24.97
C VAL A 7 -23.14 -27.78 -23.72
N LEU A 8 -24.45 -28.07 -23.71
CA LEU A 8 -25.29 -27.91 -22.52
C LEU A 8 -24.84 -28.81 -21.37
N GLY A 9 -24.39 -30.03 -21.66
CA GLY A 9 -23.83 -30.94 -20.67
C GLY A 9 -22.55 -30.41 -20.02
N VAL A 10 -21.64 -29.84 -20.82
CA VAL A 10 -20.40 -29.22 -20.31
C VAL A 10 -20.72 -27.98 -19.47
N VAL A 11 -21.62 -27.11 -19.93
CA VAL A 11 -22.03 -25.91 -19.19
C VAL A 11 -22.68 -26.29 -17.85
N ALA A 12 -23.58 -27.28 -17.84
CA ALA A 12 -24.22 -27.78 -16.62
C ALA A 12 -23.19 -28.39 -15.64
N SER A 13 -22.20 -29.13 -16.16
CA SER A 13 -21.11 -29.69 -15.35
C SER A 13 -20.26 -28.61 -14.68
N ILE A 14 -19.88 -27.57 -15.44
CA ILE A 14 -19.12 -26.43 -14.91
C ILE A 14 -19.93 -25.69 -13.83
N ALA A 15 -21.22 -25.44 -14.08
CA ALA A 15 -22.10 -24.81 -13.10
C ALA A 15 -22.19 -25.62 -11.79
N GLY A 16 -22.30 -26.95 -11.88
CA GLY A 16 -22.29 -27.84 -10.72
C GLY A 16 -20.99 -27.80 -9.92
N ILE A 17 -19.83 -27.75 -10.60
CA ILE A 17 -18.53 -27.62 -9.95
C ILE A 17 -18.42 -26.29 -9.22
N VAL A 18 -18.80 -25.18 -9.87
CA VAL A 18 -18.77 -23.84 -9.26
C VAL A 18 -19.67 -23.79 -8.02
N GLN A 19 -20.88 -24.32 -8.11
CA GLN A 19 -21.82 -24.33 -6.99
C GLN A 19 -21.31 -25.16 -5.81
N THR A 20 -20.66 -26.29 -6.07
CA THR A 20 -20.02 -27.13 -5.04
C THR A 20 -18.88 -26.39 -4.33
N VAL A 21 -18.05 -25.67 -5.08
CA VAL A 21 -16.95 -24.87 -4.52
C VAL A 21 -17.48 -23.74 -3.63
N VAL A 22 -18.53 -23.05 -4.06
CA VAL A 22 -19.17 -21.99 -3.26
C VAL A 22 -19.68 -22.54 -1.93
N VAL A 23 -20.36 -23.69 -1.94
CA VAL A 23 -20.89 -24.35 -0.72
C VAL A 23 -19.75 -24.76 0.23
N ILE A 24 -18.63 -25.27 -0.28
CA ILE A 24 -17.46 -25.64 0.53
C ILE A 24 -16.85 -24.39 1.20
N ILE A 25 -16.75 -23.29 0.45
CA ILE A 25 -16.22 -22.02 0.96
C ILE A 25 -17.12 -21.49 2.09
N GLU A 26 -18.44 -21.47 1.88
CA GLU A 26 -19.42 -21.00 2.85
C GLU A 26 -19.41 -21.85 4.14
N ARG A 27 -19.32 -23.18 3.99
CA ARG A 27 -19.23 -24.11 5.12
C ARG A 27 -17.93 -23.91 5.93
N GLY A 28 -16.83 -23.58 5.26
CA GLY A 28 -15.56 -23.25 5.91
C GLY A 28 -15.62 -21.94 6.70
N GLU A 29 -16.34 -20.94 6.20
CA GLU A 29 -16.55 -19.67 6.91
C GLU A 29 -17.43 -19.84 8.14
N ARG A 30 -18.49 -20.65 8.04
CA ARG A 30 -19.37 -20.96 9.17
C ARG A 30 -18.60 -21.61 10.33
N ARG A 31 -17.75 -22.61 10.05
CA ARG A 31 -16.92 -23.26 11.08
C ARG A 31 -15.96 -22.30 11.78
N ARG A 32 -15.39 -21.32 11.06
CA ARG A 32 -14.48 -20.34 11.67
C ARG A 32 -15.19 -19.33 12.55
N ARG A 33 -16.40 -18.90 12.17
CA ARG A 33 -17.24 -18.06 13.04
C ARG A 33 -17.56 -18.81 14.34
N GLU A 34 -17.88 -20.09 14.24
CA GLU A 34 -18.10 -20.95 15.41
C GLU A 34 -16.84 -21.07 16.29
N SER A 35 -15.64 -21.21 15.69
CA SER A 35 -14.37 -21.27 16.45
C SER A 35 -13.95 -19.94 17.09
N GLN A 36 -14.25 -18.80 16.47
CA GLN A 36 -13.92 -17.49 17.04
C GLN A 36 -14.83 -17.15 18.22
N THR A 37 -16.12 -17.49 18.13
CA THR A 37 -17.07 -17.29 19.23
C THR A 37 -16.71 -18.14 20.44
N THR A 38 -16.25 -19.39 20.25
CA THR A 38 -15.81 -20.23 21.37
C THR A 38 -14.49 -19.78 21.98
N ALA A 39 -13.55 -19.25 21.19
CA ALA A 39 -12.27 -18.74 21.69
C ALA A 39 -12.44 -17.44 22.51
N SER A 40 -13.30 -16.51 22.08
CA SER A 40 -13.50 -15.25 22.81
C SER A 40 -14.23 -15.40 24.15
N SER A 41 -14.89 -16.53 24.40
CA SER A 41 -15.57 -16.81 25.67
C SER A 41 -14.68 -17.49 26.71
N GLY A 42 -13.46 -17.90 26.36
CA GLY A 42 -12.55 -18.64 27.26
C GLY A 42 -11.42 -17.82 27.89
N GLU A 43 -11.19 -16.58 27.47
CA GLU A 43 -9.97 -15.82 27.82
C GLU A 43 -10.18 -14.84 28.99
N GLY A 44 -10.85 -15.32 30.04
CA GLY A 44 -11.03 -14.63 31.32
C GLY A 44 -10.39 -15.41 32.45
N GLY A 45 -9.08 -15.27 32.65
CA GLY A 45 -8.40 -15.73 33.87
C GLY A 45 -7.05 -16.39 33.64
N GLY A 46 -5.96 -15.61 33.74
CA GLY A 46 -4.61 -16.17 33.69
C GLY A 46 -3.52 -15.11 33.71
N VAL A 47 -3.36 -14.42 34.85
CA VAL A 47 -2.18 -13.58 35.12
C VAL A 47 -1.02 -14.54 35.43
N GLY A 48 -0.20 -14.83 34.42
CA GLY A 48 0.97 -15.70 34.52
C GLY A 48 2.25 -14.95 34.15
N SER A 49 3.09 -14.73 35.16
CA SER A 49 4.40 -14.09 35.12
C SER A 49 5.33 -14.73 34.08
N GLN A 50 5.82 -13.95 33.10
CA GLN A 50 6.81 -14.40 32.12
C GLN A 50 8.21 -13.90 32.52
N VAL A 51 9.05 -14.84 32.95
CA VAL A 51 10.45 -14.66 33.33
C VAL A 51 11.29 -14.36 32.10
N ALA A 52 12.05 -13.26 32.17
CA ALA A 52 12.94 -12.76 31.14
C ALA A 52 14.16 -13.69 30.94
N ALA A 53 14.39 -14.11 29.70
CA ALA A 53 15.61 -14.81 29.31
C ALA A 53 16.69 -13.80 28.83
N PRO A 54 17.98 -14.05 29.13
CA PRO A 54 19.07 -13.12 28.83
C PRO A 54 19.43 -13.11 27.34
N ARG A 55 19.55 -11.90 26.80
CA ARG A 55 19.87 -11.58 25.41
C ARG A 55 21.38 -11.68 25.20
N ARG A 56 21.83 -12.60 24.34
CA ARG A 56 23.24 -12.69 23.91
C ARG A 56 23.49 -11.67 22.81
N ASP A 57 24.44 -10.79 23.06
CA ASP A 57 24.98 -9.83 22.10
C ASP A 57 25.96 -10.56 21.18
N ALA A 58 25.50 -10.87 19.97
CA ALA A 58 26.37 -11.30 18.88
C ALA A 58 26.28 -10.23 17.79
N GLU A 59 27.32 -9.39 17.71
CA GLU A 59 27.57 -8.49 16.59
C GLU A 59 27.91 -9.34 15.35
N ALA A 60 26.88 -9.80 14.67
CA ALA A 60 26.99 -10.39 13.35
C ALA A 60 27.17 -9.27 12.33
N PHE A 61 28.28 -9.33 11.59
CA PHE A 61 28.58 -8.49 10.44
C PHE A 61 27.54 -8.80 9.34
N ASP A 62 26.47 -8.00 9.28
CA ASP A 62 25.42 -8.12 8.25
C ASP A 62 25.95 -7.67 6.89
N ILE A 63 26.45 -8.63 6.12
CA ILE A 63 26.51 -8.51 4.67
C ILE A 63 25.05 -8.51 4.19
N GLU A 64 24.47 -7.33 3.97
CA GLU A 64 23.13 -7.19 3.40
C GLU A 64 23.09 -7.94 2.07
N ALA A 65 22.48 -9.13 2.08
CA ALA A 65 22.16 -9.84 0.85
C ALA A 65 21.32 -8.90 -0.04
N PRO A 66 21.64 -8.74 -1.34
CA PRO A 66 20.93 -7.82 -2.24
C PRO A 66 19.45 -8.17 -2.47
N TRP A 67 18.94 -9.18 -1.77
CA TRP A 67 17.60 -9.74 -1.89
C TRP A 67 16.80 -9.37 -0.65
N ASN A 68 15.91 -8.38 -0.77
CA ASN A 68 14.95 -8.09 0.28
C ASN A 68 13.97 -9.28 0.42
N PRO A 69 14.01 -10.05 1.53
CA PRO A 69 13.21 -11.27 1.67
C PRO A 69 11.70 -10.98 1.67
N ASP A 70 11.26 -9.76 2.01
CA ASP A 70 9.86 -9.37 1.91
C ASP A 70 9.39 -9.21 0.46
N VAL A 71 10.28 -8.76 -0.42
CA VAL A 71 9.99 -8.65 -1.86
C VAL A 71 9.89 -10.05 -2.45
N VAL A 72 10.88 -10.90 -2.19
CA VAL A 72 10.90 -12.30 -2.67
C VAL A 72 9.69 -13.07 -2.13
N SER A 73 9.36 -12.92 -0.84
CA SER A 73 8.23 -13.62 -0.21
C SER A 73 6.87 -13.21 -0.79
N SER A 74 6.72 -11.95 -1.19
CA SER A 74 5.49 -11.46 -1.83
C SER A 74 5.38 -11.86 -3.31
N SER A 75 6.52 -11.98 -4.00
CA SER A 75 6.59 -12.32 -5.42
C SER A 75 6.22 -13.78 -5.67
N TRP A 76 6.71 -14.75 -4.87
CA TRP A 76 6.41 -16.17 -5.12
C TRP A 76 4.93 -16.52 -4.88
N ARG A 77 4.27 -15.92 -3.88
CA ARG A 77 2.82 -16.11 -3.66
C ARG A 77 1.98 -15.57 -4.81
N SER A 78 2.39 -14.42 -5.34
CA SER A 78 1.75 -13.81 -6.51
C SER A 78 1.94 -14.69 -7.75
N ALA A 79 3.14 -15.27 -7.93
CA ALA A 79 3.42 -16.20 -9.01
C ALA A 79 2.63 -17.50 -8.88
N LEU A 80 2.53 -18.09 -7.69
CA LEU A 80 1.70 -19.28 -7.44
C LEU A 80 0.22 -19.03 -7.72
N ALA A 81 -0.28 -17.82 -7.44
CA ALA A 81 -1.66 -17.47 -7.76
C ALA A 81 -1.94 -17.55 -9.27
N TYR A 82 -0.97 -17.23 -10.13
CA TYR A 82 -1.10 -17.38 -11.59
C TYR A 82 -0.83 -18.82 -12.05
N LEU A 83 0.17 -19.48 -11.48
CA LEU A 83 0.55 -20.86 -11.83
C LEU A 83 -0.59 -21.84 -11.56
N LEU A 84 -1.25 -21.69 -10.42
CA LEU A 84 -2.36 -22.56 -9.99
C LEU A 84 -3.73 -22.06 -10.50
N GLY A 85 -3.74 -21.00 -11.33
CA GLY A 85 -4.94 -20.39 -11.90
C GLY A 85 -6.03 -20.14 -10.85
N PHE A 86 -7.22 -20.66 -11.12
CA PHE A 86 -8.42 -20.36 -10.36
C PHE A 86 -8.33 -20.85 -8.91
N VAL A 87 -7.75 -22.04 -8.72
CA VAL A 87 -7.57 -22.65 -7.40
C VAL A 87 -6.59 -21.83 -6.57
N GLY A 88 -5.46 -21.44 -7.16
CA GLY A 88 -4.49 -20.54 -6.51
C GLY A 88 -5.12 -19.20 -6.15
N GLY A 89 -5.86 -18.61 -7.08
CA GLY A 89 -6.57 -17.36 -6.86
C GLY A 89 -7.56 -17.44 -5.69
N LEU A 90 -8.32 -18.52 -5.55
CA LEU A 90 -9.25 -18.68 -4.42
C LEU A 90 -8.53 -18.79 -3.08
N ILE A 91 -7.42 -19.53 -3.02
CA ILE A 91 -6.60 -19.67 -1.80
C ILE A 91 -6.02 -18.31 -1.39
N PHE A 92 -5.41 -17.59 -2.35
CA PHE A 92 -4.70 -16.34 -2.08
C PHE A 92 -5.61 -15.11 -1.98
N ARG A 93 -6.89 -15.21 -2.37
CA ARG A 93 -7.88 -14.12 -2.19
C ARG A 93 -8.03 -13.69 -0.73
N ARG A 94 -7.74 -14.58 0.22
CA ARG A 94 -7.81 -14.31 1.67
C ARG A 94 -6.52 -13.75 2.28
N ASP A 95 -5.43 -13.61 1.51
CA ASP A 95 -4.17 -13.08 2.03
C ASP A 95 -4.32 -11.61 2.50
N HIS A 96 -3.70 -11.22 3.61
CA HIS A 96 -3.81 -9.85 4.13
C HIS A 96 -3.06 -8.82 3.28
N ARG A 97 -2.10 -9.26 2.46
CA ARG A 97 -1.30 -8.39 1.60
C ARG A 97 -2.10 -8.00 0.36
N ARG A 98 -2.36 -6.69 0.21
CA ARG A 98 -3.14 -6.13 -0.91
C ARG A 98 -2.62 -6.56 -2.29
N ARG A 99 -1.29 -6.65 -2.44
CA ARG A 99 -0.65 -7.06 -3.70
C ARG A 99 -0.97 -8.51 -4.07
N VAL A 100 -0.91 -9.43 -3.10
CA VAL A 100 -1.23 -10.85 -3.30
C VAL A 100 -2.71 -11.01 -3.67
N ARG A 101 -3.61 -10.33 -2.96
CA ARG A 101 -5.06 -10.32 -3.29
C ARG A 101 -5.35 -9.82 -4.70
N PHE A 102 -4.65 -8.76 -5.12
CA PHE A 102 -4.80 -8.22 -6.46
C PHE A 102 -4.45 -9.26 -7.53
N HIS A 103 -3.28 -9.91 -7.40
CA HIS A 103 -2.86 -10.96 -8.33
C HIS A 103 -3.78 -12.19 -8.29
N ALA A 104 -4.27 -12.56 -7.11
CA ALA A 104 -5.23 -13.65 -6.94
C ALA A 104 -6.57 -13.37 -7.66
N VAL A 105 -7.14 -12.17 -7.49
CA VAL A 105 -8.37 -11.76 -8.19
C VAL A 105 -8.13 -11.66 -9.69
N GLN A 106 -6.99 -11.13 -10.11
CA GLN A 106 -6.65 -11.04 -11.53
C GLN A 106 -6.53 -12.43 -12.17
N SER A 107 -5.90 -13.40 -11.49
CA SER A 107 -5.81 -14.79 -11.95
C SER A 107 -7.20 -15.40 -12.16
N ILE A 108 -8.09 -15.29 -11.15
CA ILE A 108 -9.49 -15.75 -11.25
C ILE A 108 -10.21 -15.14 -12.47
N LEU A 109 -10.06 -13.83 -12.70
CA LEU A 109 -10.72 -13.19 -13.82
C LEU A 109 -10.16 -13.66 -15.17
N ILE A 110 -8.87 -13.97 -15.26
CA ILE A 110 -8.26 -14.53 -16.47
C ILE A 110 -8.80 -15.92 -16.74
N ASP A 111 -8.92 -16.78 -15.72
CA ASP A 111 -9.51 -18.12 -15.88
C ASP A 111 -10.96 -18.03 -16.36
N ILE A 112 -11.75 -17.10 -15.82
CA ILE A 112 -13.13 -16.87 -16.28
C ILE A 112 -13.14 -16.48 -17.76
N VAL A 113 -12.29 -15.53 -18.17
CA VAL A 113 -12.18 -15.12 -19.57
C VAL A 113 -11.71 -16.28 -20.46
N ALA A 114 -10.76 -17.09 -19.99
CA ALA A 114 -10.27 -18.26 -20.72
C ALA A 114 -11.37 -19.31 -20.93
N VAL A 115 -12.19 -19.58 -19.91
CA VAL A 115 -13.34 -20.49 -20.02
C VAL A 115 -14.38 -19.95 -20.99
N VAL A 116 -14.73 -18.65 -20.89
CA VAL A 116 -15.68 -18.01 -21.83
C VAL A 116 -15.15 -18.07 -23.26
N TYR A 117 -13.87 -17.76 -23.46
CA TYR A 117 -13.20 -17.88 -24.76
C TYR A 117 -13.28 -19.31 -25.30
N LEU A 118 -12.97 -20.32 -24.48
CA LEU A 118 -13.02 -21.73 -24.89
C LEU A 118 -14.44 -22.14 -25.31
N VAL A 119 -15.46 -21.74 -24.56
CA VAL A 119 -16.87 -22.03 -24.89
C VAL A 119 -17.27 -21.38 -26.21
N ILE A 120 -16.96 -20.10 -26.40
CA ILE A 120 -17.23 -19.38 -27.66
C ILE A 120 -16.50 -20.06 -28.82
N SER A 121 -15.22 -20.38 -28.64
CA SER A 121 -14.40 -21.07 -29.64
C SER A 121 -14.97 -22.43 -30.03
N LEU A 122 -15.46 -23.23 -29.07
CA LEU A 122 -16.11 -24.52 -29.35
C LEU A 122 -17.39 -24.36 -30.17
N VAL A 123 -18.21 -23.36 -29.86
CA VAL A 123 -19.43 -23.05 -30.63
C VAL A 123 -19.07 -22.65 -32.06
N LEU A 124 -18.09 -21.75 -32.22
CA LEU A 124 -17.64 -21.28 -33.54
C LEU A 124 -17.04 -22.41 -34.38
N VAL A 125 -16.24 -23.31 -33.77
CA VAL A 125 -15.74 -24.52 -34.43
C VAL A 125 -16.88 -25.44 -34.85
N GLY A 126 -17.89 -25.64 -33.98
CA GLY A 126 -19.07 -26.43 -34.32
C GLY A 126 -19.84 -25.86 -35.51
N VAL A 127 -20.01 -24.54 -35.56
CA VAL A 127 -20.65 -23.84 -36.70
C VAL A 127 -19.79 -23.95 -37.96
N TYR A 128 -18.49 -23.67 -37.86
CA TYR A 128 -17.55 -23.75 -38.99
C TYR A 128 -17.54 -25.16 -39.60
N THR A 129 -17.36 -26.19 -38.76
CA THR A 129 -17.32 -27.58 -39.20
C THR A 129 -18.65 -28.02 -39.82
N SER A 130 -19.78 -27.59 -39.25
CA SER A 130 -21.11 -27.87 -39.79
C SER A 130 -21.31 -27.26 -41.18
N ILE A 131 -20.90 -26.01 -41.39
CA ILE A 131 -21.05 -25.32 -42.68
C ILE A 131 -20.07 -25.88 -43.71
N ARG A 132 -18.80 -26.07 -43.31
CA ARG A 132 -17.70 -26.42 -44.22
C ARG A 132 -17.76 -27.86 -44.70
N TYR A 133 -18.08 -28.80 -43.80
CA TYR A 133 -18.00 -30.24 -44.11
C TYR A 133 -19.36 -30.91 -44.24
N GLN A 134 -20.47 -30.26 -43.84
CA GLN A 134 -21.83 -30.81 -43.99
C GLN A 134 -22.01 -32.23 -43.42
N GLY A 135 -21.24 -32.59 -42.37
CA GLY A 135 -21.25 -33.93 -41.76
C GLY A 135 -20.21 -34.90 -42.30
N ALA A 136 -19.44 -34.54 -43.33
CA ALA A 136 -18.26 -35.30 -43.74
C ALA A 136 -17.15 -35.22 -42.68
N ALA A 137 -16.25 -36.20 -42.71
CA ALA A 137 -15.07 -36.21 -41.83
C ALA A 137 -14.17 -35.00 -42.13
N ILE A 138 -13.60 -34.41 -41.07
CA ILE A 138 -12.68 -33.28 -41.16
C ILE A 138 -11.37 -33.76 -41.79
N PRO A 139 -10.91 -33.18 -42.92
CA PRO A 139 -9.62 -33.51 -43.51
C PRO A 139 -8.47 -33.21 -42.55
N SER A 140 -7.47 -34.10 -42.47
CA SER A 140 -6.34 -33.94 -41.55
C SER A 140 -5.39 -32.80 -41.95
N ASP A 141 -5.51 -32.28 -43.16
CA ASP A 141 -4.72 -31.19 -43.74
C ASP A 141 -5.43 -29.82 -43.66
N ASP A 142 -6.60 -29.72 -43.01
CA ASP A 142 -7.29 -28.44 -42.85
C ASP A 142 -6.54 -27.51 -41.87
N VAL A 143 -5.74 -26.60 -42.44
CA VAL A 143 -4.90 -25.65 -41.72
C VAL A 143 -5.72 -24.74 -40.79
N VAL A 144 -6.95 -24.36 -41.18
CA VAL A 144 -7.80 -23.47 -40.38
C VAL A 144 -8.22 -24.17 -39.08
N MET A 145 -8.66 -25.43 -39.19
CA MET A 145 -9.01 -26.23 -38.01
C MET A 145 -7.83 -26.45 -37.07
N TRP A 146 -6.65 -26.77 -37.60
CA TRP A 146 -5.46 -26.97 -36.79
C TRP A 146 -5.01 -25.69 -36.10
N THR A 147 -4.99 -24.57 -36.82
CA THR A 147 -4.60 -23.26 -36.27
C THR A 147 -5.54 -22.85 -35.15
N TRP A 148 -6.85 -23.03 -35.35
CA TRP A 148 -7.86 -22.74 -34.33
C TRP A 148 -7.69 -23.62 -33.09
N THR A 149 -7.51 -24.93 -33.29
CA THR A 149 -7.36 -25.91 -32.22
C THR A 149 -6.12 -25.62 -31.38
N LEU A 150 -4.98 -25.37 -32.04
CA LEU A 150 -3.73 -25.01 -31.37
C LEU A 150 -3.85 -23.69 -30.62
N SER A 151 -4.45 -22.66 -31.22
CA SER A 151 -4.68 -21.37 -30.55
C SER A 151 -5.56 -21.52 -29.32
N SER A 152 -6.64 -22.31 -29.42
CA SER A 152 -7.58 -22.53 -28.31
C SER A 152 -6.96 -23.34 -27.17
N LEU A 153 -6.12 -24.33 -27.50
CA LEU A 153 -5.48 -25.21 -26.53
C LEU A 153 -4.27 -24.56 -25.86
N LEU A 154 -3.42 -23.86 -26.61
CA LEU A 154 -2.15 -23.31 -26.14
C LEU A 154 -2.26 -21.86 -25.65
N GLY A 155 -3.24 -21.10 -26.16
CA GLY A 155 -3.40 -19.68 -25.85
C GLY A 155 -3.53 -19.39 -24.34
N PRO A 156 -4.53 -19.94 -23.64
CA PRO A 156 -4.72 -19.67 -22.22
C PRO A 156 -3.53 -20.12 -21.33
N PRO A 157 -2.96 -21.34 -21.48
CA PRO A 157 -1.77 -21.74 -20.73
C PRO A 157 -0.56 -20.85 -20.98
N ALA A 158 -0.31 -20.46 -22.24
CA ALA A 158 0.79 -19.56 -22.58
C ALA A 158 0.61 -18.17 -21.94
N LEU A 159 -0.62 -17.65 -21.90
CA LEU A 159 -0.95 -16.40 -21.20
C LEU A 159 -0.68 -16.53 -19.69
N HIS A 160 -1.10 -17.62 -19.04
CA HIS A 160 -0.82 -17.86 -17.62
C HIS A 160 0.68 -17.93 -17.33
N LEU A 161 1.43 -18.65 -18.16
CA LEU A 161 2.88 -18.76 -18.03
C LEU A 161 3.56 -17.38 -18.15
N LEU A 162 3.18 -16.60 -19.16
CA LEU A 162 3.69 -15.24 -19.35
C LEU A 162 3.42 -14.35 -18.14
N LEU A 163 2.19 -14.37 -17.62
CA LEU A 163 1.82 -13.56 -16.45
C LEU A 163 2.54 -14.01 -15.18
N THR A 164 2.78 -15.31 -15.04
CA THR A 164 3.58 -15.89 -13.94
C THR A 164 5.02 -15.38 -14.01
N VAL A 165 5.65 -15.40 -15.19
CA VAL A 165 7.00 -14.86 -15.40
C VAL A 165 7.05 -13.36 -15.10
N LEU A 166 6.06 -12.59 -15.57
CA LEU A 166 5.99 -11.15 -15.28
C LEU A 166 5.87 -10.90 -13.77
N ALA A 167 5.04 -11.67 -13.06
CA ALA A 167 4.91 -11.57 -11.60
C ALA A 167 6.23 -11.91 -10.87
N LEU A 168 6.97 -12.93 -11.32
CA LEU A 168 8.28 -13.30 -10.78
C LEU A 168 9.32 -12.19 -10.98
N THR A 169 9.29 -11.48 -12.11
CA THR A 169 10.18 -10.33 -12.37
C THR A 169 9.77 -9.05 -11.61
N GLY A 170 8.75 -9.11 -10.76
CA GLY A 170 8.23 -7.97 -10.01
C GLY A 170 7.41 -6.99 -10.87
N ARG A 171 7.20 -7.30 -12.15
CA ARG A 171 6.34 -6.53 -13.05
C ARG A 171 4.89 -6.91 -12.81
N SER A 172 4.02 -5.91 -12.68
CA SER A 172 2.58 -6.14 -12.52
C SER A 172 1.90 -5.98 -13.87
N PRO A 173 1.55 -7.06 -14.59
CA PRO A 173 0.89 -6.96 -15.88
C PRO A 173 -0.46 -6.27 -15.74
N ARG A 174 -0.59 -5.07 -16.33
CA ARG A 174 -1.82 -4.29 -16.33
C ARG A 174 -2.59 -4.53 -17.63
N ILE A 175 -3.44 -5.54 -17.64
CA ILE A 175 -4.38 -5.75 -18.74
C ILE A 175 -5.52 -4.72 -18.59
N PRO A 176 -5.68 -3.73 -19.50
CA PRO A 176 -6.42 -2.48 -19.29
C PRO A 176 -7.84 -2.58 -18.68
N LEU A 177 -8.56 -3.66 -18.98
CA LEU A 177 -9.90 -3.91 -18.47
C LEU A 177 -9.88 -4.69 -17.15
N LEU A 178 -9.13 -5.80 -17.11
CA LEU A 178 -9.06 -6.70 -15.96
C LEU A 178 -8.47 -6.02 -14.71
N TRP A 179 -7.50 -5.12 -14.88
CA TRP A 179 -6.90 -4.43 -13.74
C TRP A 179 -7.88 -3.49 -13.04
N LYS A 180 -8.80 -2.85 -13.78
CA LYS A 180 -9.81 -1.96 -13.19
C LYS A 180 -10.79 -2.74 -12.33
N VAL A 181 -11.24 -3.90 -12.82
CA VAL A 181 -12.14 -4.81 -12.08
C VAL A 181 -11.43 -5.40 -10.87
N ALA A 182 -10.19 -5.87 -11.03
CA ALA A 182 -9.42 -6.40 -9.90
C ALA A 182 -9.15 -5.31 -8.84
N ALA A 183 -8.86 -4.08 -9.26
CA ALA A 183 -8.65 -2.96 -8.35
C ALA A 183 -9.92 -2.57 -7.58
N SER A 184 -11.09 -2.57 -8.23
CA SER A 184 -12.37 -2.28 -7.56
C SER A 184 -12.75 -3.36 -6.56
N VAL A 185 -12.59 -4.64 -6.92
CA VAL A 185 -12.89 -5.78 -6.03
C VAL A 185 -11.92 -5.87 -4.84
N THR A 186 -10.68 -5.41 -5.01
CA THR A 186 -9.66 -5.42 -3.95
C THR A 186 -9.56 -4.13 -3.17
N ALA A 187 -10.21 -3.05 -3.60
CA ALA A 187 -10.42 -1.88 -2.77
C ALA A 187 -11.27 -2.33 -1.58
N ARG A 188 -10.66 -2.38 -0.38
CA ARG A 188 -11.45 -2.55 0.84
C ARG A 188 -12.45 -1.38 0.87
N PRO A 189 -13.74 -1.62 1.16
CA PRO A 189 -14.60 -0.55 1.64
C PRO A 189 -13.81 0.12 2.75
N ALA A 190 -13.63 1.43 2.67
CA ALA A 190 -13.11 2.16 3.82
C ALA A 190 -14.01 1.72 4.98
N PRO A 191 -13.47 1.14 6.07
CA PRO A 191 -14.28 0.76 7.22
C PRO A 191 -15.10 2.00 7.53
N ASP A 192 -16.42 1.85 7.42
CA ASP A 192 -17.37 2.95 7.35
C ASP A 192 -16.89 4.02 8.33
N ALA A 193 -16.61 5.22 7.80
CA ALA A 193 -16.55 6.39 8.63
C ALA A 193 -17.85 6.32 9.42
N GLY A 194 -17.74 5.94 10.70
CA GLY A 194 -18.89 5.52 11.49
C GLY A 194 -19.99 6.57 11.36
N PRO A 195 -21.28 6.18 11.40
CA PRO A 195 -22.39 7.09 11.22
C PRO A 195 -22.08 8.33 12.04
N SER A 196 -21.82 9.43 11.34
CA SER A 196 -21.44 10.70 11.95
C SER A 196 -22.57 11.00 12.91
N SER A 197 -22.33 10.78 14.19
CA SER A 197 -23.30 10.98 15.25
C SER A 197 -23.84 12.38 15.04
N GLY A 198 -25.16 12.47 14.89
CA GLY A 198 -25.88 13.70 14.59
C GLY A 198 -25.53 14.76 15.63
N ARG A 199 -24.54 15.60 15.31
CA ARG A 199 -24.29 16.82 16.05
C ARG A 199 -25.22 17.85 15.48
N ALA A 200 -26.24 18.18 16.26
CA ALA A 200 -27.22 19.22 15.99
C ALA A 200 -26.54 20.45 15.38
N ARG A 201 -27.06 20.88 14.23
CA ARG A 201 -26.71 22.14 13.56
C ARG A 201 -26.95 23.29 14.54
N PRO A 202 -25.92 24.02 14.97
CA PRO A 202 -26.12 25.30 15.62
C PRO A 202 -26.66 26.29 14.58
N VAL A 203 -27.59 27.11 15.04
CA VAL A 203 -28.25 28.20 14.35
C VAL A 203 -27.23 29.12 13.65
N SER A 204 -27.57 29.44 12.40
CA SER A 204 -27.04 30.47 11.51
C SER A 204 -26.14 31.55 12.13
N SER A 205 -24.82 31.38 11.96
CA SER A 205 -23.88 32.50 11.95
C SER A 205 -23.95 33.22 10.59
N PRO A 206 -23.79 34.56 10.55
CA PRO A 206 -23.74 35.33 9.31
C PRO A 206 -22.60 34.83 8.40
N PRO A 207 -22.77 34.91 7.06
CA PRO A 207 -21.80 34.39 6.11
C PRO A 207 -20.44 35.05 6.35
N PRO A 208 -19.36 34.26 6.55
CA PRO A 208 -18.04 34.83 6.74
C PRO A 208 -17.67 35.65 5.50
N PRO A 209 -16.88 36.73 5.66
CA PRO A 209 -16.42 37.53 4.53
C PRO A 209 -15.81 36.60 3.50
N ARG A 210 -16.25 36.76 2.25
CA ARG A 210 -15.85 36.01 1.07
C ARG A 210 -14.32 35.95 1.07
N ARG A 211 -13.75 34.82 1.52
CA ARG A 211 -12.30 34.60 1.50
C ARG A 211 -11.86 34.83 0.07
N SER A 212 -11.07 35.87 -0.13
CA SER A 212 -10.32 36.16 -1.33
C SER A 212 -9.78 34.84 -1.89
N ARG A 213 -10.25 34.51 -3.11
CA ARG A 213 -9.81 33.43 -3.98
C ARG A 213 -8.42 32.95 -3.57
N SER A 214 -8.36 31.89 -2.76
CA SER A 214 -7.11 31.32 -2.29
C SER A 214 -6.26 31.01 -3.52
N ALA A 215 -5.06 31.58 -3.57
CA ALA A 215 -4.10 31.34 -4.64
C ALA A 215 -4.06 29.84 -4.96
N ASP A 216 -4.08 29.51 -6.25
CA ASP A 216 -4.01 28.13 -6.72
C ASP A 216 -2.83 27.44 -6.00
N PRO A 217 -3.04 26.31 -5.31
CA PRO A 217 -1.96 25.62 -4.59
C PRO A 217 -0.73 25.34 -5.48
N ALA A 218 -0.91 25.23 -6.80
CA ALA A 218 0.19 25.16 -7.74
C ALA A 218 1.09 26.41 -7.72
N GLN A 219 0.51 27.62 -7.59
CA GLN A 219 1.25 28.88 -7.52
C GLN A 219 2.00 29.04 -6.20
N ALA A 220 1.43 28.56 -5.10
CA ALA A 220 2.10 28.58 -3.79
C ALA A 220 3.38 27.71 -3.77
N PHE A 221 3.48 26.73 -4.67
CA PHE A 221 4.63 25.84 -4.79
C PHE A 221 5.73 26.39 -5.72
N GLU A 222 5.46 27.40 -6.55
CA GLU A 222 6.42 27.94 -7.52
C GLU A 222 7.73 28.43 -6.88
N PRO A 223 7.72 29.18 -5.76
CA PRO A 223 8.96 29.63 -5.12
C PRO A 223 9.83 28.47 -4.63
N VAL A 224 9.19 27.40 -4.17
CA VAL A 224 9.86 26.17 -3.71
C VAL A 224 10.50 25.46 -4.89
N TRP A 225 9.78 25.34 -6.00
CA TRP A 225 10.30 24.74 -7.23
C TRP A 225 11.52 25.51 -7.75
N GLY A 226 11.48 26.85 -7.71
CA GLY A 226 12.63 27.68 -8.03
C GLY A 226 13.84 27.43 -7.12
N ARG A 227 13.63 27.22 -5.82
CA ARG A 227 14.71 26.82 -4.89
C ARG A 227 15.30 25.46 -5.23
N ILE A 228 14.43 24.48 -5.51
CA ILE A 228 14.87 23.15 -5.94
C ILE A 228 15.74 23.27 -7.19
N GLY A 229 15.31 24.06 -8.19
CA GLY A 229 16.12 24.25 -9.40
C GLY A 229 17.50 24.88 -9.14
N ARG A 230 17.59 25.86 -8.23
CA ARG A 230 18.87 26.50 -7.86
C ARG A 230 19.88 25.57 -7.21
N HIS A 231 19.42 24.52 -6.52
CA HIS A 231 20.28 23.55 -5.83
C HIS A 231 20.46 22.24 -6.60
N ALA A 232 20.11 22.22 -7.90
CA ALA A 232 20.39 21.07 -8.75
C ALA A 232 21.90 20.83 -8.86
N GLY A 233 22.31 19.55 -8.82
CA GLY A 233 23.72 19.13 -8.81
C GLY A 233 24.39 19.12 -7.43
N GLU A 234 23.79 19.74 -6.41
CA GLU A 234 24.31 19.68 -5.05
C GLU A 234 24.01 18.34 -4.37
N ALA A 235 24.80 18.00 -3.34
CA ALA A 235 24.59 16.80 -2.55
C ALA A 235 23.41 16.97 -1.57
N PHE A 236 22.54 15.97 -1.52
CA PHE A 236 21.44 15.83 -0.57
C PHE A 236 21.58 14.52 0.21
N ARG A 237 21.07 14.50 1.44
CA ARG A 237 21.18 13.33 2.33
C ARG A 237 19.84 12.66 2.52
N LEU A 238 19.75 11.38 2.18
CA LEU A 238 18.60 10.54 2.49
C LEU A 238 18.54 10.29 4.00
N ARG A 239 17.33 10.02 4.52
CA ARG A 239 17.12 9.69 5.94
C ARG A 239 17.96 8.52 6.45
N ARG A 240 18.35 7.58 5.57
CA ARG A 240 19.24 6.44 5.88
C ARG A 240 20.73 6.79 5.81
N GLY A 241 21.07 8.07 5.73
CA GLY A 241 22.45 8.57 5.77
C GLY A 241 23.14 8.67 4.42
N ALA A 242 22.68 7.95 3.39
CA ALA A 242 23.32 7.98 2.08
C ALA A 242 23.09 9.30 1.34
N THR A 243 24.08 9.73 0.57
CA THR A 243 24.02 10.94 -0.26
C THR A 243 23.56 10.64 -1.68
N PHE A 244 23.05 11.67 -2.36
CA PHE A 244 22.72 11.64 -3.78
C PHE A 244 22.77 13.07 -4.34
N THR A 245 22.93 13.19 -5.65
CA THR A 245 22.75 14.44 -6.40
C THR A 245 21.59 14.28 -7.39
N TYR A 246 21.14 15.37 -8.00
CA TYR A 246 20.14 15.27 -9.06
C TYR A 246 20.32 16.32 -10.15
N ARG A 247 19.79 16.01 -11.33
CA ARG A 247 19.67 16.94 -12.45
C ARG A 247 18.22 17.40 -12.58
N LEU A 248 18.02 18.68 -12.89
CA LEU A 248 16.71 19.27 -13.16
C LEU A 248 16.43 19.19 -14.67
N GLY A 249 15.31 18.58 -15.04
CA GLY A 249 14.69 18.69 -16.36
C GLY A 249 13.58 19.73 -16.36
N GLU A 250 12.81 19.84 -17.44
CA GLU A 250 11.76 20.86 -17.59
C GLU A 250 10.71 20.82 -16.45
N ASN A 251 10.18 19.63 -16.15
CA ASN A 251 9.21 19.42 -15.08
C ASN A 251 9.52 18.17 -14.24
N GLU A 252 10.75 17.68 -14.29
CA GLU A 252 11.16 16.45 -13.61
C GLU A 252 12.53 16.60 -12.99
N ILE A 253 12.79 15.79 -11.96
CA ILE A 253 14.10 15.65 -11.33
C ILE A 253 14.62 14.25 -11.57
N TYR A 254 15.90 14.13 -11.95
CA TYR A 254 16.59 12.86 -12.18
C TYR A 254 17.70 12.68 -11.14
N PRO A 255 17.45 11.94 -10.04
CA PRO A 255 18.50 11.60 -9.07
C PRO A 255 19.56 10.70 -9.71
N ASP A 256 20.84 10.90 -9.39
CA ASP A 256 21.96 10.11 -9.91
C ASP A 256 21.89 8.60 -9.57
N ARG A 257 21.24 8.25 -8.46
CA ARG A 257 21.09 6.87 -8.00
C ARG A 257 19.93 6.09 -8.65
N THR A 258 19.15 6.71 -9.54
CA THR A 258 18.06 6.03 -10.24
C THR A 258 17.83 6.62 -11.63
N THR A 259 17.39 5.79 -12.57
CA THR A 259 17.03 6.22 -13.92
C THR A 259 15.61 6.80 -13.99
N ILE A 260 14.86 6.79 -12.89
CA ILE A 260 13.45 7.21 -12.85
C ILE A 260 13.37 8.72 -12.58
N GLY A 261 12.76 9.45 -13.51
CA GLY A 261 12.39 10.86 -13.33
C GLY A 261 11.27 11.04 -12.30
N ILE A 262 11.39 12.06 -11.46
CA ILE A 262 10.39 12.43 -10.45
C ILE A 262 9.73 13.73 -10.89
N HIS A 263 8.47 13.63 -11.34
CA HIS A 263 7.72 14.78 -11.84
C HIS A 263 7.42 15.84 -10.77
N ARG A 264 7.40 17.11 -11.16
CA ARG A 264 7.12 18.31 -10.35
C ARG A 264 5.85 18.18 -9.52
N SER A 265 4.80 17.60 -10.09
CA SER A 265 3.53 17.36 -9.40
C SER A 265 3.65 16.44 -8.18
N ASN A 266 4.65 15.55 -8.13
CA ASN A 266 4.94 14.75 -6.93
C ASN A 266 5.46 15.63 -5.79
N PHE A 267 6.32 16.62 -6.09
CA PHE A 267 6.83 17.54 -5.09
C PHE A 267 5.74 18.47 -4.56
N ALA A 268 4.89 19.01 -5.44
CA ALA A 268 3.73 19.81 -5.03
C ALA A 268 2.80 19.01 -4.09
N ARG A 269 2.47 17.76 -4.45
CA ARG A 269 1.63 16.89 -3.61
C ARG A 269 2.27 16.52 -2.27
N ALA A 270 3.60 16.39 -2.21
CA ALA A 270 4.32 16.20 -0.95
C ALA A 270 4.35 17.49 -0.12
N TRP A 271 4.49 18.64 -0.76
CA TRP A 271 4.51 19.95 -0.11
C TRP A 271 3.22 20.25 0.65
N ASP A 272 2.07 19.88 0.07
CA ASP A 272 0.74 20.01 0.68
C ASP A 272 0.55 19.14 1.95
N ARG A 273 1.45 18.18 2.19
CA ARG A 273 1.39 17.26 3.34
C ARG A 273 2.33 17.64 4.47
N ARG A 274 3.00 18.78 4.37
CA ARG A 274 3.90 19.24 5.43
C ARG A 274 3.08 19.48 6.71
N PRO A 275 3.66 19.20 7.90
CA PRO A 275 5.02 18.71 8.12
C PRO A 275 5.19 17.23 7.73
N LEU A 276 6.34 16.92 7.10
CA LEU A 276 6.67 15.56 6.70
C LEU A 276 7.44 14.86 7.83
N SER A 277 6.85 13.78 8.36
CA SER A 277 7.47 12.96 9.41
C SER A 277 8.49 11.95 8.88
N GLY A 278 8.44 11.65 7.58
CA GLY A 278 9.30 10.68 6.93
C GLY A 278 8.87 10.31 5.51
N PRO A 279 9.72 9.61 4.75
CA PRO A 279 9.38 9.15 3.40
C PRO A 279 8.22 8.15 3.38
N GLY A 280 7.98 7.43 4.49
CA GLY A 280 6.84 6.52 4.62
C GLY A 280 5.48 7.20 4.43
N GLN A 281 5.36 8.46 4.84
CA GLN A 281 4.14 9.28 4.67
C GLN A 281 3.80 9.56 3.19
N LEU A 282 4.82 9.49 2.31
CA LEU A 282 4.70 9.76 0.87
C LEU A 282 4.54 8.49 0.03
N SER A 283 4.79 7.31 0.60
CA SER A 283 4.95 6.05 -0.13
C SER A 283 3.73 5.56 -0.92
N LYS A 284 2.52 6.05 -0.61
CA LYS A 284 1.29 5.53 -1.21
C LYS A 284 1.08 6.00 -2.66
N ASP A 285 1.60 7.15 -3.02
CA ASP A 285 1.17 7.84 -4.23
C ASP A 285 2.19 8.82 -4.83
N ILE A 286 3.42 8.83 -4.30
CA ILE A 286 4.54 9.62 -4.81
C ILE A 286 5.66 8.67 -5.24
N ILE A 287 6.18 8.90 -6.45
CA ILE A 287 7.36 8.19 -6.98
C ILE A 287 8.61 8.76 -6.31
N GLY A 288 9.53 7.89 -5.90
CA GLY A 288 10.77 8.30 -5.24
C GLY A 288 10.58 9.03 -3.91
N PRO A 289 9.73 8.51 -2.97
CA PRO A 289 9.36 9.23 -1.75
C PRO A 289 10.55 9.60 -0.86
N SER A 290 11.63 8.80 -0.88
CA SER A 290 12.88 9.11 -0.16
C SER A 290 13.61 10.32 -0.70
N TYR A 291 13.66 10.49 -2.02
CA TYR A 291 14.31 11.64 -2.67
C TYR A 291 13.47 12.90 -2.50
N VAL A 292 12.15 12.79 -2.71
CA VAL A 292 11.20 13.90 -2.51
C VAL A 292 11.25 14.39 -1.06
N TYR A 293 11.21 13.47 -0.09
CA TYR A 293 11.36 13.82 1.32
C TYR A 293 12.69 14.54 1.57
N ALA A 294 13.81 13.96 1.16
CA ALA A 294 15.13 14.53 1.41
C ALA A 294 15.28 15.96 0.85
N ILE A 295 14.82 16.20 -0.38
CA ILE A 295 14.86 17.52 -1.02
C ILE A 295 13.96 18.52 -0.30
N LEU A 296 12.71 18.16 -0.01
CA LEU A 296 11.75 19.09 0.60
C LEU A 296 12.04 19.38 2.08
N THR A 297 12.71 18.48 2.79
CA THR A 297 13.13 18.70 4.18
C THR A 297 14.53 19.30 4.30
N ASP A 298 15.23 19.51 3.18
CA ASP A 298 16.55 20.12 3.21
C ASP A 298 16.45 21.59 3.67
N PRO A 299 17.28 22.05 4.62
CA PRO A 299 17.24 23.42 5.12
C PRO A 299 17.32 24.48 4.01
N ARG A 300 18.09 24.22 2.94
CA ARG A 300 18.23 25.15 1.80
C ARG A 300 16.92 25.38 1.07
N ILE A 301 16.06 24.36 1.02
CA ILE A 301 14.76 24.40 0.33
C ILE A 301 13.64 24.86 1.28
N ALA A 302 13.72 24.47 2.56
CA ALA A 302 12.69 24.71 3.56
C ALA A 302 12.75 26.10 4.23
N ALA A 303 13.89 26.79 4.22
CA ALA A 303 14.14 27.98 5.04
C ALA A 303 13.36 29.25 4.66
N ASP A 304 12.76 29.31 3.48
CA ASP A 304 12.40 30.58 2.83
C ASP A 304 10.88 30.82 2.74
N GLU A 305 10.15 30.46 3.81
CA GLU A 305 8.79 30.98 4.09
C GLU A 305 8.82 32.19 5.05
N ARG A 306 10.00 32.61 5.51
CA ARG A 306 10.16 33.68 6.50
C ARG A 306 10.97 34.84 5.93
N GLY A 307 10.48 35.40 4.82
CA GLY A 307 10.92 36.75 4.41
C GLY A 307 10.44 37.74 5.47
N ASP A 308 11.40 38.47 6.04
CA ASP A 308 11.25 39.67 6.86
C ASP A 308 10.61 39.53 8.25
N GLY A 309 11.49 39.47 9.27
CA GLY A 309 11.17 39.90 10.63
C GLY A 309 10.84 38.80 11.63
N VAL A 310 11.89 38.13 12.14
CA VAL A 310 11.93 37.45 13.45
C VAL A 310 10.69 36.60 13.78
N SER A 311 10.70 35.37 13.32
CA SER A 311 10.29 34.28 14.21
C SER A 311 11.33 33.22 14.08
N ARG A 312 12.15 33.06 15.13
CA ARG A 312 12.93 31.85 15.40
C ARG A 312 12.01 30.64 15.12
N PRO A 313 12.51 29.49 14.62
CA PRO A 313 11.73 28.25 14.77
C PRO A 313 11.24 28.25 16.21
N MET A 314 9.92 28.18 16.45
CA MET A 314 9.37 28.27 17.80
C MET A 314 10.01 27.12 18.57
N ALA A 315 11.12 27.43 19.24
CA ALA A 315 11.84 26.53 20.08
C ALA A 315 10.80 26.12 21.09
N THR A 316 10.56 24.81 21.17
CA THR A 316 9.60 24.28 22.11
C THR A 316 10.04 24.77 23.49
N GLU A 317 9.28 25.71 24.04
CA GLU A 317 9.64 26.39 25.28
C GLU A 317 9.26 25.47 26.42
N LEU A 318 10.21 25.18 27.31
CA LEU A 318 9.92 24.48 28.55
C LEU A 318 9.19 25.45 29.49
N VAL A 319 7.88 25.25 29.67
CA VAL A 319 7.04 26.10 30.53
C VAL A 319 7.11 25.66 31.97
N GLU A 320 7.00 24.35 32.20
CA GLU A 320 6.95 23.78 33.55
C GLU A 320 7.59 22.39 33.58
N GLU A 321 8.29 22.08 34.66
CA GLU A 321 8.83 20.75 34.94
C GLU A 321 8.31 20.24 36.28
N ARG A 322 7.85 18.99 36.30
CA ARG A 322 7.40 18.30 37.51
C ARG A 322 7.99 16.89 37.60
N PRO A 323 8.01 16.27 38.79
CA PRO A 323 8.15 14.83 38.91
C PRO A 323 7.19 14.10 37.98
N TYR A 324 7.57 12.89 37.54
CA TYR A 324 6.72 12.12 36.63
C TYR A 324 5.36 11.82 37.29
N GLU A 325 4.28 12.25 36.62
CA GLU A 325 2.89 12.13 37.05
C GLU A 325 2.07 11.56 35.90
N PRO A 326 1.70 10.26 35.93
CA PRO A 326 0.99 9.60 34.83
C PRO A 326 -0.32 10.28 34.42
N ALA A 327 -1.00 10.94 35.39
CA ALA A 327 -2.29 11.58 35.19
C ALA A 327 -2.26 12.79 34.22
N LEU A 328 -1.09 13.40 34.00
CA LEU A 328 -0.94 14.56 33.11
C LEU A 328 -0.88 14.17 31.62
N HIS A 329 -0.76 12.87 31.30
CA HIS A 329 -0.45 12.41 29.94
C HIS A 329 -1.64 11.72 29.28
N ARG A 330 -2.04 12.18 28.08
CA ARG A 330 -3.18 11.59 27.32
C ARG A 330 -2.80 10.36 26.46
N GLY A 331 -1.54 9.94 26.47
CA GLY A 331 -1.03 8.84 25.65
C GLY A 331 -0.69 7.59 26.47
N ARG A 332 -1.11 6.41 25.99
CA ARG A 332 -0.85 5.11 26.66
C ARG A 332 0.62 4.90 27.04
N ARG A 333 1.55 5.17 26.10
CA ARG A 333 3.00 5.03 26.36
C ARG A 333 3.46 5.95 27.50
N ALA A 334 3.02 7.19 27.49
CA ALA A 334 3.39 8.17 28.50
C ALA A 334 2.81 7.81 29.86
N ALA A 335 1.58 7.29 29.93
CA ALA A 335 0.95 6.78 31.16
C ALA A 335 1.64 5.51 31.70
N GLU A 336 2.19 4.67 30.81
CA GLU A 336 2.97 3.47 31.14
C GLU A 336 4.44 3.78 31.48
N GLY A 337 4.83 5.06 31.64
CA GLY A 337 6.20 5.46 32.01
C GLY A 337 7.21 5.48 30.86
N GLY A 338 6.74 5.45 29.61
CA GLY A 338 7.58 5.57 28.42
C GLY A 338 7.73 7.00 27.92
N CYS A 339 8.94 7.35 27.46
CA CYS A 339 9.23 8.68 26.92
C CYS A 339 8.36 8.99 25.70
N SER A 340 7.64 10.11 25.75
CA SER A 340 6.76 10.61 24.69
C SER A 340 7.48 11.51 23.68
N TRP A 341 8.57 12.14 24.10
CA TRP A 341 9.33 13.11 23.30
C TRP A 341 10.06 12.48 22.11
N HIS A 342 10.74 11.38 22.34
CA HIS A 342 11.46 10.63 21.29
C HIS A 342 10.58 9.55 20.62
N GLY A 343 9.30 9.47 20.98
CA GLY A 343 8.39 8.46 20.47
C GLY A 343 8.86 7.03 20.76
N ARG A 344 8.71 6.13 19.78
CA ARG A 344 8.89 4.68 20.00
C ARG A 344 10.33 4.22 20.24
N THR A 345 11.32 5.02 19.86
CA THR A 345 12.73 4.63 19.82
C THR A 345 13.47 4.88 21.14
N CYS A 346 12.81 5.43 22.16
CA CYS A 346 13.45 5.71 23.43
C CYS A 346 13.02 4.69 24.49
N GLU A 347 14.00 3.94 24.98
CA GLU A 347 13.87 2.92 26.04
C GLU A 347 14.31 3.47 27.41
N GLU A 348 14.81 4.70 27.47
CA GLU A 348 15.19 5.33 28.75
C GLU A 348 13.95 5.55 29.65
N PRO A 349 14.08 5.32 30.97
CA PRO A 349 13.00 5.59 31.90
C PRO A 349 12.65 7.07 31.92
N VAL A 350 11.35 7.35 32.06
CA VAL A 350 10.85 8.73 32.24
C VAL A 350 11.30 9.24 33.61
N VAL A 351 11.81 10.47 33.63
CA VAL A 351 12.30 11.13 34.85
C VAL A 351 11.45 12.33 35.27
N ALA A 352 10.70 12.91 34.34
CA ALA A 352 9.89 14.11 34.59
C ALA A 352 8.66 14.17 33.67
N SER A 353 7.63 14.91 34.11
CA SER A 353 6.59 15.45 33.25
C SER A 353 6.94 16.89 32.93
N VAL A 354 6.98 17.25 31.66
CA VAL A 354 7.25 18.64 31.23
C VAL A 354 6.07 19.20 30.46
N LEU A 355 5.67 20.42 30.80
CA LEU A 355 4.75 21.21 29.99
C LEU A 355 5.58 22.01 29.02
N THR A 356 5.33 21.81 27.73
CA THR A 356 6.00 22.59 26.69
C THR A 356 5.01 23.41 25.91
N ARG A 357 5.43 24.61 25.48
CA ARG A 357 4.65 25.47 24.58
C ARG A 357 5.26 25.47 23.20
N ASP A 358 4.45 25.17 22.20
CA ASP A 358 4.81 25.28 20.79
C ASP A 358 3.70 26.01 20.00
N GLY A 359 3.84 26.05 18.67
CA GLY A 359 2.85 26.69 17.78
C GLY A 359 1.45 26.05 17.80
N GLY A 360 1.30 24.89 18.45
CA GLY A 360 0.03 24.18 18.64
C GLY A 360 -0.58 24.37 20.04
N GLY A 361 0.08 25.09 20.95
CA GLY A 361 -0.37 25.35 22.31
C GLY A 361 0.52 24.70 23.37
N GLU A 362 -0.04 24.45 24.55
CA GLU A 362 0.66 23.83 25.67
C GLU A 362 0.32 22.33 25.78
N THR A 363 1.35 21.50 25.85
CA THR A 363 1.21 20.03 25.93
C THR A 363 2.14 19.43 26.97
N TRP A 364 1.60 18.51 27.78
CA TRP A 364 2.38 17.71 28.71
C TRP A 364 3.07 16.55 28.01
N HIS A 365 4.35 16.36 28.29
CA HIS A 365 5.20 15.28 27.79
C HIS A 365 5.87 14.53 28.93
N ALA A 366 5.80 13.21 28.90
CA ALA A 366 6.66 12.34 29.70
C ALA A 366 8.06 12.30 29.04
N VAL A 367 9.11 12.73 29.73
CA VAL A 367 10.47 12.86 29.17
C VAL A 367 11.51 12.03 29.91
N CYS A 368 12.44 11.43 29.17
CA CYS A 368 13.63 10.80 29.72
C CYS A 368 14.71 11.85 30.05
N ARG A 369 15.78 11.43 30.74
CA ARG A 369 16.86 12.34 31.17
C ARG A 369 17.50 13.07 30.00
N ARG A 370 17.74 12.39 28.88
CA ARG A 370 18.33 13.01 27.67
C ARG A 370 17.43 14.09 27.06
N ALA A 371 16.12 13.83 26.98
CA ALA A 371 15.15 14.81 26.46
C ALA A 371 15.07 16.04 27.38
N LEU A 372 15.05 15.82 28.70
CA LEU A 372 15.01 16.90 29.68
C LEU A 372 16.26 17.80 29.61
N SER A 373 17.45 17.20 29.48
CA SER A 373 18.69 17.96 29.30
C SER A 373 18.68 18.81 28.03
N ALA A 374 18.12 18.29 26.92
CA ALA A 374 17.99 19.05 25.69
C ALA A 374 17.03 20.24 25.83
N LEU A 375 15.90 20.05 26.51
CA LEU A 375 14.90 21.10 26.78
C LEU A 375 15.41 22.21 27.71
N ARG A 376 16.30 21.89 28.65
CA ARG A 376 16.92 22.91 29.53
C ARG A 376 18.05 23.68 28.85
N GLY A 377 18.59 23.16 27.73
CA GLY A 377 19.70 23.75 26.99
C GLY A 377 19.27 24.58 25.76
N SER A 378 17.97 24.56 25.42
CA SER A 378 17.36 25.35 24.35
C SER A 378 16.79 26.65 24.88
#